data_AF-A0A2S4KQC7-F1
#
_entry.id   AF-A0A2S4KQC7-F1
#
_cell.length_a   1.000
_cell.length_b   1.000
_cell.length_c   1.000
_cell.angle_alpha   90.00
_cell.angle_beta   90.00
_cell.angle_gamma   90.00
#
_symmetry.space_group_name_H-M   'P 1'
#
loop_
_entity.id
_entity.type
_entity.pdbx_description
1 polymer ?
#
loop_
_entity_poly.entity_id
_entity_poly.type
_entity_poly.pdbx_seq_one_letter_code
_entity_poly.pdbx_strand_id
1 'polypeptide(L)'
;MPPAESKPVEPIVDETDARLKGKQAEIGSEDDDDEPTTTVGDAAAGTSASSGKKKKSKRKKAKELLAGKSTDQESEIKKAISGLTPQQVKELLALNPSLSQEVSHASGSADPTPEQTADMLKSMNLQEIMTGLAAAGKNVKDMGAYKFWQTQPVPKFGEDEKVIEEGPLKIQTVDEVSKDPQPLVAGFDWVAMDLDSDGEIKEVYELLNGHYVEDDEAMFRFNYSPAILRWAMMAPGWKKQYHIGVRASQSRKLVAFISAVPVRLRVRDKTVMCSEVNFLCIHKKLRGKRLAPVLIKEVTRVSNLDGIWQGLYTAGIVLPKPVSTCRYFHRSINWQKLNDCGFSPLPAGSKPQYQIRKYALPENTSTKGLRAMTDKDVDGVLSLLRRYLDRFDMAPVFTEEEAHHWFLPKPKTEQVIWSYVVEDNNKNITDFFSFFCVESSIINNAKHNVLRVAYLFYYASETGLQQPFDKPALKTRLNGLVNDALILAKRHNFDVFNALTLMDNALFLEQQKFGGGDGQLHYYLFNYKMKHIAGGVNKKNQLDEEHCSGIGLVMP
;
A
#
# COMPACT_ATOMS: atom_id res chain seq x y z
N MET A 1 -17.54 43.58 44.04
CA MET A 1 -17.10 44.42 42.90
C MET A 1 -15.64 44.07 42.58
N PRO A 2 -15.20 44.17 41.31
CA PRO A 2 -13.84 43.85 40.85
C PRO A 2 -12.96 45.13 40.84
N PRO A 3 -11.77 45.19 40.19
CA PRO A 3 -10.75 44.16 39.88
C PRO A 3 -9.32 44.58 40.32
N ALA A 4 -8.32 43.72 40.09
CA ALA A 4 -6.94 44.14 39.76
C ALA A 4 -6.32 43.13 38.79
N GLU A 5 -5.68 43.61 37.72
CA GLU A 5 -5.21 42.80 36.59
C GLU A 5 -3.82 42.20 36.84
N SER A 6 -3.63 40.92 36.50
CA SER A 6 -2.31 40.27 36.46
C SER A 6 -1.82 40.17 35.00
N LYS A 7 -0.69 40.83 34.70
CA LYS A 7 -0.03 40.80 33.39
C LYS A 7 0.50 39.40 33.04
N PRO A 8 0.58 39.03 31.74
CA PRO A 8 1.18 37.77 31.33
C PRO A 8 2.71 37.77 31.52
N VAL A 9 3.25 36.59 31.84
CA VAL A 9 4.70 36.32 31.85
C VAL A 9 5.10 35.83 30.47
N GLU A 10 6.15 36.42 29.90
CA GLU A 10 6.71 36.01 28.60
C GLU A 10 7.47 34.67 28.73
N PRO A 11 7.30 33.72 27.78
CA PRO A 11 8.10 32.51 27.75
C PRO A 11 9.53 32.80 27.22
N ILE A 12 10.52 32.24 27.90
CA ILE A 12 11.93 32.29 27.52
C ILE A 12 12.12 31.61 26.15
N VAL A 13 12.67 32.35 25.19
CA VAL A 13 13.04 31.84 23.87
C VAL A 13 14.47 31.28 23.97
N ASP A 14 14.63 29.98 23.76
CA ASP A 14 15.94 29.31 23.93
C ASP A 14 16.86 29.55 22.72
N GLU A 15 18.08 30.03 22.96
CA GLU A 15 18.98 30.56 21.93
C GLU A 15 19.71 29.46 21.14
N THR A 16 19.05 28.87 20.14
CA THR A 16 19.73 27.97 19.18
C THR A 16 19.51 28.28 17.69
N ASP A 17 18.42 28.96 17.30
CA ASP A 17 18.13 29.25 15.88
C ASP A 17 18.85 30.49 15.30
N ALA A 18 19.41 31.36 16.15
CA ALA A 18 19.99 32.63 15.71
C ALA A 18 21.35 32.50 14.97
N ARG A 19 21.97 31.31 14.96
CA ARG A 19 23.37 31.13 14.48
C ARG A 19 23.52 30.53 13.08
N LEU A 20 22.41 30.26 12.37
CA LEU A 20 22.41 29.66 11.02
C LEU A 20 21.89 30.59 9.90
N LYS A 21 21.45 31.83 10.21
CA LYS A 21 21.17 32.87 9.20
C LYS A 21 22.32 33.86 9.10
N GLY A 22 23.39 33.45 8.41
CA GLY A 22 24.60 34.27 8.32
C GLY A 22 25.62 33.82 7.26
N LYS A 23 25.21 33.77 5.98
CA LYS A 23 26.00 33.95 4.74
C LYS A 23 25.33 33.26 3.54
N GLN A 24 24.53 34.01 2.80
CA GLN A 24 24.42 33.85 1.34
C GLN A 24 24.67 35.23 0.73
N ALA A 25 25.58 35.30 -0.24
CA ALA A 25 25.93 36.52 -0.94
C ALA A 25 25.03 36.70 -2.17
N GLU A 26 24.80 37.95 -2.53
CA GLU A 26 23.97 38.38 -3.65
C GLU A 26 24.62 38.03 -4.99
N ILE A 27 23.81 37.59 -5.95
CA ILE A 27 24.00 37.88 -7.38
C ILE A 27 22.61 38.26 -7.89
N GLY A 28 22.47 39.49 -8.37
CA GLY A 28 21.19 40.03 -8.85
C GLY A 28 20.95 39.78 -10.34
N SER A 29 19.73 40.08 -10.76
CA SER A 29 19.36 40.41 -12.14
C SER A 29 18.24 41.44 -12.07
N GLU A 30 18.53 42.64 -12.55
CA GLU A 30 17.60 43.76 -12.67
C GLU A 30 16.53 43.49 -13.75
N ASP A 31 15.34 44.07 -13.53
CA ASP A 31 14.45 44.80 -14.48
C ASP A 31 14.18 44.19 -15.88
N ASP A 32 12.93 44.16 -16.38
CA ASP A 32 12.14 45.37 -16.69
C ASP A 32 10.61 45.18 -16.57
N ASP A 33 9.94 46.31 -16.38
CA ASP A 33 8.48 46.50 -16.39
C ASP A 33 7.86 46.39 -17.81
N ASP A 34 6.55 46.08 -17.91
CA ASP A 34 5.53 47.12 -18.20
C ASP A 34 4.08 46.60 -18.19
N GLU A 35 3.16 47.49 -17.80
CA GLU A 35 1.70 47.30 -17.72
C GLU A 35 0.99 48.02 -18.93
N PRO A 36 -0.26 48.51 -18.90
CA PRO A 36 -1.51 47.73 -18.91
C PRO A 36 -2.56 48.16 -19.97
N THR A 37 -3.67 47.40 -20.06
CA THR A 37 -5.09 47.76 -20.34
C THR A 37 -5.54 48.96 -21.22
N THR A 38 -6.63 48.77 -22.01
CA THR A 38 -7.85 49.64 -22.21
C THR A 38 -8.59 49.28 -23.53
N THR A 39 -9.87 49.60 -23.87
CA THR A 39 -11.16 49.89 -23.15
C THR A 39 -12.37 49.83 -24.14
N VAL A 40 -13.54 49.31 -23.73
CA VAL A 40 -14.93 49.59 -24.25
C VAL A 40 -15.24 49.14 -25.71
N GLY A 41 -16.40 48.65 -26.18
CA GLY A 41 -17.77 48.33 -25.69
C GLY A 41 -18.62 47.85 -26.92
N ASP A 42 -19.94 47.57 -26.94
CA ASP A 42 -21.00 47.35 -25.94
C ASP A 42 -22.27 46.74 -26.63
N ALA A 43 -23.34 46.42 -25.87
CA ALA A 43 -24.76 46.23 -26.23
C ALA A 43 -25.30 44.98 -27.00
N ALA A 44 -26.26 44.32 -26.33
CA ALA A 44 -27.53 43.71 -26.83
C ALA A 44 -27.66 42.22 -27.29
N ALA A 45 -28.36 41.45 -26.42
CA ALA A 45 -29.40 40.44 -26.68
C ALA A 45 -29.12 39.10 -27.46
N GLY A 46 -29.47 37.95 -26.85
CA GLY A 46 -29.64 36.68 -27.59
C GLY A 46 -29.55 35.35 -26.79
N THR A 47 -30.67 34.88 -26.24
CA THR A 47 -30.94 33.57 -25.60
C THR A 47 -30.17 32.31 -26.08
N SER A 48 -29.75 31.42 -25.15
CA SER A 48 -29.80 29.94 -25.33
C SER A 48 -29.56 29.06 -24.06
N ALA A 49 -30.34 29.26 -22.98
CA ALA A 49 -30.29 28.39 -21.81
C ALA A 49 -31.05 27.05 -22.00
N SER A 50 -30.45 26.04 -22.65
CA SER A 50 -31.13 24.73 -22.85
C SER A 50 -30.26 23.45 -22.82
N SER A 51 -28.93 23.54 -22.89
CA SER A 51 -28.04 22.37 -23.02
C SER A 51 -27.87 21.54 -21.73
N GLY A 52 -27.89 22.17 -20.55
CA GLY A 52 -27.54 21.53 -19.28
C GLY A 52 -28.53 20.46 -18.77
N LYS A 53 -29.84 20.65 -18.96
CA LYS A 53 -30.86 19.71 -18.44
C LYS A 53 -30.89 18.36 -19.17
N LYS A 54 -30.62 18.31 -20.48
CA LYS A 54 -30.59 17.05 -21.25
C LYS A 54 -29.41 16.13 -20.85
N LYS A 55 -28.23 16.69 -20.52
CA LYS A 55 -27.05 15.91 -20.07
C LYS A 55 -27.30 15.20 -18.72
N LYS A 56 -28.01 15.84 -17.79
CA LYS A 56 -28.30 15.28 -16.44
C LYS A 56 -29.32 14.13 -16.48
N SER A 57 -30.31 14.20 -17.39
CA SER A 57 -31.32 13.13 -17.58
C SER A 57 -30.72 11.84 -18.16
N LYS A 58 -29.93 11.93 -19.24
CA LYS A 58 -29.27 10.76 -19.85
C LYS A 58 -28.38 9.99 -18.87
N ARG A 59 -27.65 10.70 -18.00
CA ARG A 59 -26.76 10.10 -16.97
C ARG A 59 -27.54 9.35 -15.87
N LYS A 60 -28.81 9.67 -15.63
CA LYS A 60 -29.68 8.91 -14.72
C LYS A 60 -30.17 7.61 -15.37
N LYS A 61 -30.63 7.66 -16.62
CA LYS A 61 -31.13 6.49 -17.35
C LYS A 61 -30.08 5.40 -17.57
N ALA A 62 -28.81 5.79 -17.77
CA ALA A 62 -27.68 4.86 -17.82
C ALA A 62 -27.41 4.16 -16.45
N LYS A 63 -27.72 4.83 -15.33
CA LYS A 63 -27.51 4.29 -13.97
C LYS A 63 -28.57 3.27 -13.56
N GLU A 64 -29.78 3.37 -14.12
CA GLU A 64 -30.88 2.42 -13.89
C GLU A 64 -30.68 1.11 -14.69
N LEU A 65 -30.12 1.18 -15.91
CA LEU A 65 -29.80 -0.01 -16.72
C LEU A 65 -28.71 -0.90 -16.09
N LEU A 66 -27.78 -0.32 -15.34
CA LEU A 66 -26.68 -1.03 -14.65
C LEU A 66 -27.10 -1.74 -13.35
N ALA A 67 -28.40 -1.71 -13.00
CA ALA A 67 -28.94 -2.31 -11.76
C ALA A 67 -29.66 -3.65 -11.98
N GLY A 68 -29.67 -4.20 -13.20
CA GLY A 68 -30.31 -5.48 -13.53
C GLY A 68 -29.63 -6.70 -12.89
N LYS A 69 -30.43 -7.59 -12.30
CA LYS A 69 -29.99 -8.92 -11.83
C LYS A 69 -30.23 -9.99 -12.89
N SER A 70 -29.17 -10.53 -13.48
CA SER A 70 -29.17 -11.85 -14.15
C SER A 70 -27.73 -12.36 -14.35
N THR A 71 -27.58 -13.65 -14.63
CA THR A 71 -26.34 -14.43 -14.46
C THR A 71 -25.53 -14.67 -15.75
N ASP A 72 -25.98 -14.23 -16.94
CA ASP A 72 -25.30 -14.48 -18.23
C ASP A 72 -24.62 -13.23 -18.84
N GLN A 73 -23.80 -12.57 -18.02
CA GLN A 73 -23.31 -11.21 -18.30
C GLN A 73 -22.26 -11.10 -19.43
N GLU A 74 -21.56 -12.18 -19.79
CA GLU A 74 -20.57 -12.12 -20.88
C GLU A 74 -21.23 -11.91 -22.25
N SER A 75 -22.40 -12.52 -22.48
CA SER A 75 -23.17 -12.34 -23.70
C SER A 75 -23.83 -10.96 -23.77
N GLU A 76 -24.32 -10.45 -22.64
CA GLU A 76 -24.91 -9.11 -22.50
C GLU A 76 -23.88 -8.00 -22.74
N ILE A 77 -22.65 -8.14 -22.23
CA ILE A 77 -21.57 -7.16 -22.44
C ILE A 77 -21.11 -7.17 -23.91
N LYS A 78 -20.92 -8.35 -24.52
CA LYS A 78 -20.60 -8.45 -25.96
C LYS A 78 -21.72 -7.86 -26.83
N LYS A 79 -23.00 -8.08 -26.47
CA LYS A 79 -24.15 -7.41 -27.11
C LYS A 79 -24.13 -5.90 -26.93
N ALA A 80 -23.88 -5.40 -25.72
CA ALA A 80 -23.84 -3.97 -25.43
C ALA A 80 -22.73 -3.26 -26.22
N ILE A 81 -21.54 -3.88 -26.33
CA ILE A 81 -20.43 -3.39 -27.16
C ILE A 81 -20.82 -3.43 -28.66
N SER A 82 -21.47 -4.50 -29.12
CA SER A 82 -21.94 -4.61 -30.51
C SER A 82 -23.06 -3.64 -30.89
N GLY A 83 -23.79 -3.10 -29.89
CA GLY A 83 -24.89 -2.16 -30.06
C GLY A 83 -24.50 -0.68 -29.96
N LEU A 84 -23.22 -0.35 -29.77
CA LEU A 84 -22.74 1.03 -29.77
C LEU A 84 -22.80 1.63 -31.17
N THR A 85 -23.42 2.80 -31.33
CA THR A 85 -23.39 3.51 -32.61
C THR A 85 -22.00 4.10 -32.89
N PRO A 86 -21.62 4.33 -34.16
CA PRO A 86 -20.36 4.99 -34.52
C PRO A 86 -20.08 6.31 -33.78
N GLN A 87 -21.12 7.09 -33.47
CA GLN A 87 -21.02 8.32 -32.70
C GLN A 87 -20.75 8.07 -31.21
N GLN A 88 -21.30 7.01 -30.61
CA GLN A 88 -21.04 6.66 -29.22
C GLN A 88 -19.61 6.15 -29.03
N VAL A 89 -19.10 5.36 -29.98
CA VAL A 89 -17.69 4.92 -29.99
C VAL A 89 -16.76 6.14 -30.05
N LYS A 90 -17.06 7.11 -30.94
CA LYS A 90 -16.28 8.35 -31.06
C LYS A 90 -16.34 9.25 -29.81
N GLU A 91 -17.50 9.36 -29.15
CA GLU A 91 -17.59 10.04 -27.85
C GLU A 91 -16.77 9.32 -26.76
N LEU A 92 -16.72 7.99 -26.77
CA LEU A 92 -16.01 7.18 -25.77
C LEU A 92 -14.48 7.30 -25.92
N LEU A 93 -13.96 7.33 -27.15
CA LEU A 93 -12.56 7.65 -27.46
C LEU A 93 -12.21 9.09 -27.06
N ALA A 94 -13.06 10.07 -27.39
CA ALA A 94 -12.83 11.48 -27.03
C ALA A 94 -12.87 11.75 -25.52
N LEU A 95 -13.53 10.90 -24.75
CA LEU A 95 -13.55 10.93 -23.28
C LEU A 95 -12.39 10.17 -22.62
N ASN A 96 -11.62 9.38 -23.38
CA ASN A 96 -10.49 8.62 -22.87
C ASN A 96 -9.29 8.63 -23.84
N PRO A 97 -8.39 9.62 -23.72
CA PRO A 97 -7.22 9.76 -24.60
C PRO A 97 -6.28 8.55 -24.62
N SER A 98 -6.18 7.77 -23.52
CA SER A 98 -5.31 6.59 -23.49
C SER A 98 -5.89 5.43 -24.30
N LEU A 99 -7.20 5.20 -24.20
CA LEU A 99 -7.91 4.21 -25.03
C LEU A 99 -7.85 4.59 -26.51
N SER A 100 -7.90 5.90 -26.82
CA SER A 100 -7.70 6.37 -28.19
C SER A 100 -6.31 6.02 -28.72
N GLN A 101 -5.25 6.20 -27.92
CA GLN A 101 -3.90 5.85 -28.33
C GLN A 101 -3.72 4.33 -28.51
N GLU A 102 -4.29 3.49 -27.64
CA GLU A 102 -4.25 2.02 -27.79
C GLU A 102 -4.94 1.56 -29.08
N VAL A 103 -6.13 2.08 -29.40
CA VAL A 103 -6.84 1.71 -30.63
C VAL A 103 -6.08 2.20 -31.88
N SER A 104 -5.49 3.40 -31.86
CA SER A 104 -4.62 3.87 -32.95
C SER A 104 -3.37 2.97 -33.13
N HIS A 105 -2.73 2.57 -32.03
CA HIS A 105 -1.54 1.70 -32.08
C HIS A 105 -1.87 0.28 -32.56
N ALA A 106 -2.99 -0.30 -32.11
CA ALA A 106 -3.42 -1.64 -32.49
C ALA A 106 -3.98 -1.74 -33.91
N SER A 107 -4.62 -0.67 -34.40
CA SER A 107 -5.15 -0.60 -35.78
C SER A 107 -4.11 -0.21 -36.83
N GLY A 108 -2.94 0.30 -36.41
CA GLY A 108 -1.93 0.85 -37.32
C GLY A 108 -2.35 2.14 -38.04
N SER A 109 -3.45 2.79 -37.60
CA SER A 109 -3.97 4.03 -38.18
C SER A 109 -4.03 5.13 -37.13
N ALA A 110 -3.67 6.36 -37.52
CA ALA A 110 -3.85 7.54 -36.67
C ALA A 110 -5.34 7.84 -36.40
N ASP A 111 -6.21 7.58 -37.37
CA ASP A 111 -7.67 7.67 -37.28
C ASP A 111 -8.29 6.33 -37.72
N PRO A 112 -8.58 5.40 -36.80
CA PRO A 112 -9.29 4.15 -37.11
C PRO A 112 -10.78 4.39 -37.36
N THR A 113 -11.40 3.60 -38.25
CA THR A 113 -12.85 3.72 -38.48
C THR A 113 -13.65 3.24 -37.26
N PRO A 114 -14.94 3.64 -37.14
CA PRO A 114 -15.79 3.18 -36.05
C PRO A 114 -15.96 1.66 -36.01
N GLU A 115 -15.98 0.98 -37.17
CA GLU A 115 -16.04 -0.47 -37.28
C GLU A 115 -14.74 -1.11 -36.78
N GLN A 116 -13.58 -0.62 -37.24
CA GLN A 116 -12.26 -1.09 -36.79
C GLN A 116 -12.09 -0.94 -35.27
N THR A 117 -12.52 0.20 -34.72
CA THR A 117 -12.52 0.46 -33.27
C THR A 117 -13.42 -0.52 -32.53
N ALA A 118 -14.64 -0.76 -33.04
CA ALA A 118 -15.60 -1.66 -32.40
C ALA A 118 -15.12 -3.12 -32.44
N ASP A 119 -14.44 -3.57 -33.50
CA ASP A 119 -13.87 -4.91 -33.57
C ASP A 119 -12.62 -5.08 -32.69
N MET A 120 -11.79 -4.05 -32.54
CA MET A 120 -10.67 -4.07 -31.59
C MET A 120 -11.16 -4.07 -30.13
N LEU A 121 -12.22 -3.34 -29.79
CA LEU A 121 -12.87 -3.41 -28.47
C LEU A 121 -13.52 -4.77 -28.19
N LYS A 122 -13.81 -5.59 -29.22
CA LYS A 122 -14.27 -6.98 -29.06
C LYS A 122 -13.12 -7.97 -28.90
N SER A 123 -11.94 -7.67 -29.46
CA SER A 123 -10.75 -8.54 -29.37
C SER A 123 -9.82 -8.24 -28.19
N MET A 124 -9.91 -7.04 -27.60
CA MET A 124 -9.20 -6.69 -26.37
C MET A 124 -9.59 -7.64 -25.23
N ASN A 125 -8.58 -8.16 -24.51
CA ASN A 125 -8.80 -9.16 -23.48
C ASN A 125 -9.46 -8.51 -22.23
N LEU A 126 -10.54 -9.11 -21.73
CA LEU A 126 -11.34 -8.53 -20.65
C LEU A 126 -10.52 -8.33 -19.36
N GLN A 127 -9.47 -9.13 -19.15
CA GLN A 127 -8.52 -8.97 -18.04
C GLN A 127 -7.65 -7.71 -18.15
N GLU A 128 -7.27 -7.28 -19.37
CA GLU A 128 -6.47 -6.07 -19.59
C GLU A 128 -7.34 -4.83 -19.39
N ILE A 129 -8.55 -4.84 -19.95
CA ILE A 129 -9.58 -3.83 -19.68
C ILE A 129 -9.88 -3.74 -18.18
N MET A 130 -10.01 -4.87 -17.46
CA MET A 130 -10.20 -4.83 -16.01
C MET A 130 -8.96 -4.40 -15.22
N THR A 131 -7.74 -4.67 -15.69
CA THR A 131 -6.52 -4.15 -15.05
C THR A 131 -6.42 -2.63 -15.21
N GLY A 132 -6.75 -2.11 -16.40
CA GLY A 132 -6.86 -0.67 -16.67
C GLY A 132 -8.00 0.02 -15.91
N LEU A 133 -9.17 -0.63 -15.79
CA LEU A 133 -10.33 -0.10 -15.06
C LEU A 133 -10.19 -0.21 -13.53
N ALA A 134 -9.55 -1.26 -13.01
CA ALA A 134 -9.25 -1.38 -11.58
C ALA A 134 -8.21 -0.34 -11.14
N ALA A 135 -7.26 0.01 -12.02
CA ALA A 135 -6.26 1.04 -11.81
C ALA A 135 -6.75 2.47 -12.18
N ALA A 136 -8.04 2.75 -11.90
CA ALA A 136 -8.78 3.92 -12.36
C ALA A 136 -8.03 5.27 -12.23
N GLY A 137 -7.44 5.72 -13.34
CA GLY A 137 -7.26 7.14 -13.63
C GLY A 137 -5.88 7.79 -13.42
N LYS A 138 -4.84 7.11 -12.90
CA LYS A 138 -3.52 7.79 -12.70
C LYS A 138 -2.23 7.04 -13.08
N ASN A 139 -2.14 5.70 -13.06
CA ASN A 139 -0.83 5.04 -13.04
C ASN A 139 -0.56 3.88 -14.03
N VAL A 140 -1.51 3.52 -14.90
CA VAL A 140 -1.20 2.56 -15.99
C VAL A 140 -0.58 3.32 -17.16
N LYS A 141 0.73 3.12 -17.35
CA LYS A 141 1.38 3.44 -18.63
C LYS A 141 1.38 2.16 -19.47
N ASP A 142 1.26 2.32 -20.78
CA ASP A 142 1.41 1.22 -21.74
C ASP A 142 2.74 0.46 -21.50
N MET A 143 2.76 -0.84 -21.78
CA MET A 143 3.92 -1.72 -21.65
C MET A 143 5.16 -1.18 -22.36
N GLY A 144 5.00 -0.46 -23.47
CA GLY A 144 6.08 0.26 -24.16
C GLY A 144 6.85 1.27 -23.29
N ALA A 145 6.24 1.77 -22.21
CA ALA A 145 6.84 2.72 -21.28
C ALA A 145 7.76 2.07 -20.22
N TYR A 146 7.55 0.80 -19.86
CA TYR A 146 8.27 0.12 -18.77
C TYR A 146 9.61 -0.49 -19.21
N LYS A 147 10.47 0.32 -19.85
CA LYS A 147 11.77 -0.10 -20.45
C LYS A 147 12.72 -0.88 -19.52
N PHE A 148 12.60 -0.71 -18.20
CA PHE A 148 13.36 -1.52 -17.23
C PHE A 148 12.74 -2.90 -17.04
N TRP A 149 11.47 -2.98 -16.63
CA TRP A 149 10.78 -4.23 -16.30
C TRP A 149 10.69 -5.20 -17.48
N GLN A 150 10.64 -4.71 -18.72
CA GLN A 150 10.75 -5.53 -19.94
C GLN A 150 12.00 -6.45 -19.98
N THR A 151 13.08 -6.07 -19.27
CA THR A 151 14.36 -6.80 -19.21
C THR A 151 14.50 -7.70 -17.98
N GLN A 152 13.53 -7.66 -17.06
CA GLN A 152 13.59 -8.38 -15.79
C GLN A 152 12.81 -9.70 -15.88
N PRO A 153 13.18 -10.73 -15.08
CA PRO A 153 12.45 -12.00 -15.02
C PRO A 153 11.13 -11.82 -14.24
N VAL A 154 10.15 -11.16 -14.85
CA VAL A 154 8.79 -10.99 -14.31
C VAL A 154 7.76 -11.35 -15.40
N PRO A 155 6.60 -11.92 -15.04
CA PRO A 155 5.54 -12.20 -16.02
C PRO A 155 5.03 -10.93 -16.69
N LYS A 156 4.78 -10.96 -18.00
CA LYS A 156 4.29 -9.81 -18.76
C LYS A 156 2.75 -9.75 -18.76
N PHE A 157 2.20 -8.56 -19.02
CA PHE A 157 0.78 -8.44 -19.41
C PHE A 157 0.56 -9.16 -20.76
N GLY A 158 -0.63 -9.71 -20.97
CA GLY A 158 -1.00 -10.44 -22.20
C GLY A 158 -0.49 -11.88 -22.34
N GLU A 159 0.34 -12.42 -21.42
CA GLU A 159 0.73 -13.84 -21.47
C GLU A 159 -0.47 -14.76 -21.16
N ASP A 160 -0.82 -15.62 -22.13
CA ASP A 160 -2.04 -16.44 -22.15
C ASP A 160 -2.05 -17.49 -21.00
N GLU A 161 -3.13 -17.53 -20.21
CA GLU A 161 -3.14 -18.22 -18.89
C GLU A 161 -3.49 -19.72 -18.93
N LYS A 162 -3.67 -20.29 -20.13
CA LYS A 162 -4.38 -21.58 -20.33
C LYS A 162 -3.70 -22.80 -19.70
N VAL A 163 -2.37 -22.83 -19.64
CA VAL A 163 -1.59 -23.77 -18.80
C VAL A 163 -0.35 -23.04 -18.28
N ILE A 164 -0.40 -22.57 -17.03
CA ILE A 164 0.79 -22.05 -16.32
C ILE A 164 1.29 -23.13 -15.37
N GLU A 165 2.49 -23.65 -15.64
CA GLU A 165 3.32 -24.30 -14.63
C GLU A 165 3.94 -23.21 -13.74
N GLU A 166 3.75 -23.31 -12.42
CA GLU A 166 4.24 -22.32 -11.46
C GLU A 166 5.68 -22.63 -11.04
N GLY A 167 6.57 -21.64 -11.05
CA GLY A 167 7.98 -21.84 -10.72
C GLY A 167 8.91 -20.70 -11.16
N PRO A 168 10.25 -20.87 -10.96
CA PRO A 168 11.25 -19.89 -11.36
C PRO A 168 11.24 -19.57 -12.86
N LEU A 169 11.43 -18.29 -13.21
CA LEU A 169 11.52 -17.85 -14.61
C LEU A 169 12.92 -18.00 -15.22
N LYS A 170 13.95 -17.85 -14.39
CA LYS A 170 15.36 -18.00 -14.74
C LYS A 170 16.07 -18.81 -13.65
N ILE A 171 16.69 -19.91 -14.08
CA ILE A 171 17.57 -20.75 -13.25
C ILE A 171 19.01 -20.29 -13.50
N GLN A 172 19.79 -20.12 -12.44
CA GLN A 172 21.20 -19.69 -12.43
C GLN A 172 21.91 -20.34 -11.24
N THR A 173 23.24 -20.36 -11.28
CA THR A 173 24.11 -20.73 -10.16
C THR A 173 24.84 -19.51 -9.60
N VAL A 174 25.34 -19.62 -8.35
CA VAL A 174 26.07 -18.51 -7.69
C VAL A 174 27.32 -18.10 -8.46
N ASP A 175 27.97 -19.04 -9.15
CA ASP A 175 29.16 -18.81 -9.98
C ASP A 175 28.90 -17.95 -11.22
N GLU A 176 27.65 -17.85 -11.68
CA GLU A 176 27.22 -16.96 -12.77
C GLU A 176 27.01 -15.50 -12.30
N VAL A 177 27.07 -15.23 -10.99
CA VAL A 177 26.76 -13.93 -10.41
C VAL A 177 28.04 -13.10 -10.25
N SER A 178 28.02 -11.86 -10.76
CA SER A 178 29.12 -10.90 -10.57
C SER A 178 29.39 -10.66 -9.08
N LYS A 179 30.63 -10.94 -8.65
CA LYS A 179 31.11 -10.65 -7.29
C LYS A 179 31.29 -9.16 -7.04
N ASP A 180 31.60 -8.39 -8.08
CA ASP A 180 31.71 -6.94 -8.03
C ASP A 180 30.35 -6.25 -8.19
N PRO A 181 30.09 -5.15 -7.46
CA PRO A 181 28.89 -4.34 -7.59
C PRO A 181 28.85 -3.58 -8.91
N GLN A 182 27.66 -3.21 -9.40
CA GLN A 182 27.57 -2.44 -10.64
C GLN A 182 28.15 -1.02 -10.44
N PRO A 183 28.95 -0.49 -11.40
CA PRO A 183 29.53 0.84 -11.27
C PRO A 183 28.44 1.92 -11.22
N LEU A 184 28.53 2.79 -10.23
CA LEU A 184 27.71 3.99 -10.13
C LEU A 184 28.23 5.09 -11.07
N VAL A 185 27.39 6.11 -11.30
CA VAL A 185 27.84 7.36 -11.93
C VAL A 185 28.86 8.04 -11.01
N ALA A 186 29.91 8.62 -11.58
CA ALA A 186 30.97 9.31 -10.83
C ALA A 186 30.39 10.34 -9.84
N GLY A 187 30.93 10.34 -8.62
CA GLY A 187 30.43 11.16 -7.50
C GLY A 187 29.41 10.46 -6.60
N PHE A 188 29.13 9.17 -6.80
CA PHE A 188 28.35 8.33 -5.91
C PHE A 188 29.07 7.02 -5.58
N ASP A 189 29.01 6.61 -4.31
CA ASP A 189 29.59 5.36 -3.81
C ASP A 189 28.51 4.46 -3.18
N TRP A 190 28.66 3.15 -3.35
CA TRP A 190 27.88 2.16 -2.61
C TRP A 190 28.27 2.13 -1.12
N VAL A 191 27.31 1.80 -0.26
CA VAL A 191 27.55 1.50 1.16
C VAL A 191 26.59 0.40 1.62
N ALA A 192 27.08 -0.55 2.42
CA ALA A 192 26.24 -1.47 3.16
C ALA A 192 26.00 -0.88 4.56
N MET A 193 24.77 -0.41 4.81
CA MET A 193 24.41 0.36 6.00
C MET A 193 24.35 -0.52 7.25
N ASP A 194 24.96 -0.05 8.33
CA ASP A 194 24.94 -0.74 9.62
C ASP A 194 23.73 -0.33 10.48
N LEU A 195 22.73 -1.19 10.61
CA LEU A 195 21.53 -0.86 11.38
C LEU A 195 21.70 -1.08 12.90
N ASP A 196 22.75 -1.76 13.34
CA ASP A 196 23.15 -1.77 14.76
C ASP A 196 23.77 -0.43 15.18
N SER A 197 24.42 0.28 14.26
CA SER A 197 24.95 1.64 14.50
C SER A 197 23.83 2.69 14.55
N ASP A 198 23.62 3.29 15.73
CA ASP A 198 22.66 4.38 15.94
C ASP A 198 22.89 5.59 15.00
N GLY A 199 24.12 5.82 14.55
CA GLY A 199 24.44 6.86 13.58
C GLY A 199 23.93 6.53 12.17
N GLU A 200 24.19 5.31 11.70
CA GLU A 200 23.83 4.89 10.34
C GLU A 200 22.33 4.63 10.17
N ILE A 201 21.64 4.06 11.18
CA ILE A 201 20.18 3.95 11.13
C ILE A 201 19.51 5.33 11.17
N LYS A 202 20.11 6.33 11.83
CA LYS A 202 19.60 7.70 11.82
C LYS A 202 19.69 8.31 10.43
N GLU A 203 20.76 8.05 9.66
CA GLU A 203 20.83 8.48 8.26
C GLU A 203 19.76 7.83 7.37
N VAL A 204 19.46 6.54 7.58
CA VAL A 204 18.36 5.85 6.87
C VAL A 204 17.00 6.46 7.26
N TYR A 205 16.77 6.70 8.55
CA TYR A 205 15.57 7.39 9.05
C TYR A 205 15.41 8.79 8.43
N GLU A 206 16.46 9.62 8.43
CA GLU A 206 16.42 10.97 7.86
C GLU A 206 16.17 10.96 6.35
N LEU A 207 16.74 10.00 5.61
CA LEU A 207 16.45 9.81 4.19
C LEU A 207 14.97 9.46 3.97
N LEU A 208 14.44 8.50 4.74
CA LEU A 208 13.04 8.07 4.63
C LEU A 208 12.07 9.20 5.01
N ASN A 209 12.27 9.83 6.16
CA ASN A 209 11.44 10.93 6.65
C ASN A 209 11.59 12.23 5.81
N GLY A 210 12.62 12.35 4.96
CA GLY A 210 12.72 13.43 3.97
C GLY A 210 12.09 13.10 2.59
N HIS A 211 12.13 11.81 2.19
CA HIS A 211 12.03 11.43 0.77
C HIS A 211 11.33 10.11 0.47
N TYR A 212 10.69 9.45 1.43
CA TYR A 212 9.89 8.24 1.19
C TYR A 212 8.48 8.56 0.67
N VAL A 213 7.53 7.65 0.89
CA VAL A 213 6.13 7.77 0.47
C VAL A 213 5.47 8.93 1.22
N GLU A 214 4.80 9.77 0.43
CA GLU A 214 3.91 10.85 0.87
C GLU A 214 2.54 10.55 0.26
N ASP A 215 1.46 10.98 0.90
CA ASP A 215 0.13 10.95 0.30
C ASP A 215 0.02 11.90 -0.90
N ASP A 216 -0.99 11.69 -1.75
CA ASP A 216 -1.22 12.47 -2.99
C ASP A 216 -1.36 13.99 -2.73
N GLU A 217 -1.75 14.38 -1.51
CA GLU A 217 -1.93 15.78 -1.07
C GLU A 217 -0.79 16.30 -0.17
N ALA A 218 0.21 15.45 0.12
CA ALA A 218 1.36 15.73 1.00
C ALA A 218 1.00 16.26 2.41
N MET A 219 -0.13 15.82 2.97
CA MET A 219 -0.56 16.12 4.34
C MET A 219 0.10 15.19 5.38
N PHE A 220 0.50 13.98 4.97
CA PHE A 220 1.03 12.93 5.83
C PHE A 220 2.30 12.31 5.25
N ARG A 221 3.32 12.16 6.09
CA ARG A 221 4.52 11.40 5.75
C ARG A 221 4.77 10.32 6.78
N PHE A 222 5.09 9.11 6.33
CA PHE A 222 5.48 8.03 7.23
C PHE A 222 6.72 8.40 8.07
N ASN A 223 6.59 8.23 9.38
CA ASN A 223 7.60 8.46 10.39
C ASN A 223 8.09 7.10 10.93
N TYR A 224 8.84 6.35 10.12
CA TYR A 224 9.40 5.07 10.53
C TYR A 224 10.55 5.31 11.53
N SER A 225 10.25 5.23 12.83
CA SER A 225 11.28 5.35 13.87
C SER A 225 12.40 4.31 13.71
N PRO A 226 13.61 4.55 14.26
CA PRO A 226 14.67 3.54 14.27
C PRO A 226 14.24 2.19 14.87
N ALA A 227 13.29 2.16 15.79
CA ALA A 227 12.80 0.92 16.37
C ALA A 227 12.00 0.06 15.36
N ILE A 228 11.07 0.66 14.62
CA ILE A 228 10.35 -0.06 13.57
C ILE A 228 11.26 -0.41 12.39
N LEU A 229 12.23 0.44 12.05
CA LEU A 229 13.23 0.12 11.02
C LEU A 229 14.07 -1.11 11.40
N ARG A 230 14.53 -1.24 12.65
CA ARG A 230 15.21 -2.46 13.15
C ARG A 230 14.26 -3.66 13.19
N TRP A 231 13.02 -3.49 13.61
CA TRP A 231 12.03 -4.57 13.65
C TRP A 231 11.72 -5.11 12.24
N ALA A 232 11.54 -4.25 11.25
CA ALA A 232 11.22 -4.66 9.88
C ALA A 232 12.43 -5.20 9.11
N MET A 233 13.62 -4.59 9.23
CA MET A 233 14.78 -4.93 8.40
C MET A 233 15.74 -5.95 9.02
N MET A 234 15.66 -6.23 10.33
CA MET A 234 16.61 -7.10 11.04
C MET A 234 15.93 -8.37 11.57
N ALA A 235 15.02 -8.97 10.79
CA ALA A 235 14.44 -10.27 11.11
C ALA A 235 15.48 -11.41 10.91
N PRO A 236 15.35 -12.55 11.60
CA PRO A 236 16.34 -13.63 11.58
C PRO A 236 16.81 -14.03 10.17
N GLY A 237 18.13 -14.21 10.03
CA GLY A 237 18.78 -14.43 8.73
C GLY A 237 19.16 -13.14 7.97
N TRP A 238 18.79 -11.95 8.45
CA TRP A 238 19.27 -10.68 7.89
C TRP A 238 20.81 -10.62 7.84
N LYS A 239 21.33 -9.83 6.90
CA LYS A 239 22.76 -9.55 6.75
C LYS A 239 22.93 -8.08 6.39
N LYS A 240 23.96 -7.42 6.94
CA LYS A 240 24.30 -6.01 6.66
C LYS A 240 24.36 -5.67 5.16
N GLN A 241 24.83 -6.62 4.34
CA GLN A 241 24.89 -6.49 2.88
C GLN A 241 23.53 -6.26 2.19
N TYR A 242 22.41 -6.65 2.80
CA TYR A 242 21.07 -6.41 2.25
C TYR A 242 20.57 -4.97 2.49
N HIS A 243 21.26 -4.14 3.28
CA HIS A 243 20.89 -2.76 3.58
C HIS A 243 21.70 -1.81 2.69
N ILE A 244 21.31 -1.70 1.43
CA ILE A 244 22.13 -1.09 0.38
C ILE A 244 21.82 0.40 0.29
N GLY A 245 22.79 1.22 0.66
CA GLY A 245 22.77 2.66 0.51
C GLY A 245 23.63 3.17 -0.64
N VAL A 246 23.33 4.38 -1.10
CA VAL A 246 24.19 5.18 -1.99
C VAL A 246 24.51 6.49 -1.30
N ARG A 247 25.81 6.81 -1.15
CA ARG A 247 26.30 8.09 -0.62
C ARG A 247 26.86 8.94 -1.75
N ALA A 248 26.71 10.26 -1.66
CA ALA A 248 27.45 11.17 -2.54
C ALA A 248 28.92 11.23 -2.10
N SER A 249 29.88 11.00 -3.00
CA SER A 249 31.29 10.77 -2.62
C SER A 249 31.91 11.98 -1.90
N GLN A 250 31.58 13.20 -2.33
CA GLN A 250 32.13 14.45 -1.75
C GLN A 250 31.56 14.78 -0.36
N SER A 251 30.23 14.70 -0.20
CA SER A 251 29.55 15.12 1.05
C SER A 251 29.29 13.98 2.02
N ARG A 252 29.55 12.72 1.62
CA ARG A 252 29.24 11.47 2.31
C ARG A 252 27.76 11.25 2.68
N LYS A 253 26.87 12.18 2.35
CA LYS A 253 25.44 12.11 2.65
C LYS A 253 24.77 10.95 1.92
N LEU A 254 23.96 10.18 2.64
CA LEU A 254 23.07 9.16 2.07
C LEU A 254 22.00 9.81 1.17
N VAL A 255 21.87 9.33 -0.07
CA VAL A 255 20.96 9.88 -1.09
C VAL A 255 20.01 8.86 -1.70
N ALA A 256 20.25 7.57 -1.50
CA ALA A 256 19.29 6.51 -1.80
C ALA A 256 19.53 5.30 -0.90
N PHE A 257 18.49 4.48 -0.75
CA PHE A 257 18.50 3.27 0.07
C PHE A 257 17.53 2.23 -0.53
N ILE A 258 17.84 0.95 -0.33
CA ILE A 258 16.96 -0.20 -0.56
C ILE A 258 17.34 -1.28 0.45
N SER A 259 16.35 -1.97 1.02
CA SER A 259 16.59 -3.07 1.96
C SER A 259 16.03 -4.38 1.43
N ALA A 260 16.63 -5.50 1.83
CA ALA A 260 15.98 -6.79 1.78
C ALA A 260 16.16 -7.63 3.05
N VAL A 261 15.27 -8.61 3.23
CA VAL A 261 15.27 -9.60 4.31
C VAL A 261 14.94 -10.97 3.72
N PRO A 262 15.65 -12.06 4.09
CA PRO A 262 15.27 -13.40 3.62
C PRO A 262 13.95 -13.85 4.28
N VAL A 263 13.03 -14.37 3.48
CA VAL A 263 11.76 -14.92 3.96
C VAL A 263 11.44 -16.23 3.25
N ARG A 264 10.99 -17.24 4.01
CA ARG A 264 10.48 -18.48 3.42
C ARG A 264 9.01 -18.29 3.08
N LEU A 265 8.71 -18.25 1.79
CA LEU A 265 7.37 -18.04 1.27
C LEU A 265 6.81 -19.36 0.74
N ARG A 266 5.69 -19.82 1.29
CA ARG A 266 4.88 -20.86 0.65
C ARG A 266 4.02 -20.21 -0.43
N VAL A 267 4.11 -20.74 -1.64
CA VAL A 267 3.26 -20.43 -2.80
C VAL A 267 2.60 -21.73 -3.21
N ARG A 268 1.33 -21.87 -2.84
CA ARG A 268 0.50 -23.09 -2.95
C ARG A 268 1.17 -24.28 -2.27
N ASP A 269 1.66 -25.24 -3.06
CA ASP A 269 2.36 -26.46 -2.66
C ASP A 269 3.88 -26.29 -2.53
N LYS A 270 4.45 -25.24 -3.13
CA LYS A 270 5.91 -25.01 -3.16
C LYS A 270 6.33 -24.03 -2.07
N THR A 271 7.45 -24.31 -1.41
CA THR A 271 8.11 -23.34 -0.50
C THR A 271 9.39 -22.86 -1.15
N VAL A 272 9.55 -21.53 -1.24
CA VAL A 272 10.72 -20.87 -1.84
C VAL A 272 11.34 -19.89 -0.84
N MET A 273 12.67 -19.76 -0.89
CA MET A 273 13.35 -18.67 -0.19
C MET A 273 13.30 -17.43 -1.08
N CYS A 274 12.69 -16.37 -0.57
CA CYS A 274 12.55 -15.08 -1.25
C CYS A 274 13.37 -14.01 -0.52
N SER A 275 13.83 -13.03 -1.27
CA SER A 275 14.35 -11.77 -0.76
C SER A 275 13.18 -10.78 -0.67
N GLU A 276 12.66 -10.53 0.54
CA GLU A 276 11.60 -9.53 0.77
C GLU A 276 12.20 -8.13 0.68
N VAL A 277 11.89 -7.42 -0.40
CA VAL A 277 12.45 -6.09 -0.73
C VAL A 277 11.48 -5.00 -0.28
N ASN A 278 11.96 -4.12 0.60
CA ASN A 278 11.20 -2.99 1.16
C ASN A 278 12.09 -1.73 1.26
N PHE A 279 11.51 -0.61 1.68
CA PHE A 279 12.19 0.67 1.95
C PHE A 279 13.02 1.27 0.79
N LEU A 280 12.66 0.98 -0.47
CA LEU A 280 13.27 1.62 -1.65
C LEU A 280 13.00 3.13 -1.64
N CYS A 281 14.03 3.92 -1.31
CA CYS A 281 13.96 5.36 -1.20
C CYS A 281 15.03 6.03 -2.07
N ILE A 282 14.65 7.10 -2.77
CA ILE A 282 15.57 7.96 -3.52
C ILE A 282 15.26 9.41 -3.17
N HIS A 283 16.30 10.13 -2.72
CA HIS A 283 16.25 11.55 -2.41
C HIS A 283 15.59 12.34 -3.54
N LYS A 284 14.61 13.20 -3.22
CA LYS A 284 13.72 13.85 -4.20
C LYS A 284 14.45 14.46 -5.41
N LYS A 285 15.58 15.14 -5.20
CA LYS A 285 16.42 15.75 -6.26
C LYS A 285 17.03 14.76 -7.27
N LEU A 286 17.10 13.47 -6.97
CA LEU A 286 17.65 12.41 -7.85
C LEU A 286 16.55 11.55 -8.51
N ARG A 287 15.27 11.79 -8.21
CA ARG A 287 14.15 11.13 -8.88
C ARG A 287 14.17 11.46 -10.39
N GLY A 288 13.69 10.53 -11.21
CA GLY A 288 13.76 10.64 -12.68
C GLY A 288 15.13 10.30 -13.31
N LYS A 289 16.22 10.21 -12.53
CA LYS A 289 17.57 9.86 -13.03
C LYS A 289 17.85 8.35 -13.18
N ARG A 290 16.81 7.51 -13.15
CA ARG A 290 16.87 6.04 -13.28
C ARG A 290 17.74 5.30 -12.25
N LEU A 291 17.95 5.86 -11.06
CA LEU A 291 18.70 5.21 -9.98
C LEU A 291 17.98 3.96 -9.39
N ALA A 292 16.64 3.93 -9.37
CA ALA A 292 15.87 2.77 -8.87
C ALA A 292 16.20 1.45 -9.58
N PRO A 293 16.22 1.37 -10.94
CA PRO A 293 16.78 0.23 -11.67
C PRO A 293 18.16 -0.25 -11.23
N VAL A 294 19.05 0.64 -10.80
CA VAL A 294 20.42 0.29 -10.36
C VAL A 294 20.40 -0.31 -8.97
N LEU A 295 19.63 0.29 -8.04
CA LEU A 295 19.38 -0.25 -6.69
C LEU A 295 18.74 -1.65 -6.74
N ILE A 296 17.73 -1.84 -7.60
CA ILE A 296 17.05 -3.13 -7.78
C ILE A 296 18.04 -4.18 -8.29
N LYS A 297 18.86 -3.86 -9.30
CA LYS A 297 19.90 -4.79 -9.78
C LYS A 297 20.92 -5.16 -8.71
N GLU A 298 21.32 -4.21 -7.87
CA GLU A 298 22.31 -4.46 -6.82
C GLU A 298 21.74 -5.32 -5.69
N VAL A 299 20.51 -5.06 -5.20
CA VAL A 299 19.87 -5.96 -4.21
C VAL A 299 19.60 -7.36 -4.77
N THR A 300 19.26 -7.48 -6.05
CA THR A 300 19.17 -8.78 -6.74
C THR A 300 20.54 -9.48 -6.79
N ARG A 301 21.62 -8.76 -7.12
CA ARG A 301 22.98 -9.32 -7.17
C ARG A 301 23.41 -9.84 -5.79
N VAL A 302 23.20 -9.05 -4.74
CA VAL A 302 23.52 -9.45 -3.35
C VAL A 302 22.69 -10.65 -2.91
N SER A 303 21.38 -10.67 -3.20
CA SER A 303 20.51 -11.82 -2.88
C SER A 303 20.95 -13.10 -3.61
N ASN A 304 21.28 -12.98 -4.90
CA ASN A 304 21.74 -14.10 -5.72
C ASN A 304 23.10 -14.66 -5.25
N LEU A 305 24.00 -13.82 -4.72
CA LEU A 305 25.27 -14.27 -4.13
C LEU A 305 25.06 -15.14 -2.88
N ASP A 306 23.96 -14.94 -2.16
CA ASP A 306 23.53 -15.77 -1.04
C ASP A 306 22.64 -16.97 -1.48
N GLY A 307 22.50 -17.21 -2.79
CA GLY A 307 21.69 -18.30 -3.35
C GLY A 307 20.18 -18.05 -3.31
N ILE A 308 19.73 -16.82 -3.08
CA ILE A 308 18.31 -16.43 -3.04
C ILE A 308 17.91 -15.82 -4.38
N TRP A 309 17.16 -16.59 -5.18
CA TRP A 309 16.87 -16.28 -6.59
C TRP A 309 15.53 -15.61 -6.85
N GLN A 310 14.61 -15.66 -5.88
CA GLN A 310 13.29 -15.04 -5.93
C GLN A 310 13.26 -13.78 -5.07
N GLY A 311 12.47 -12.79 -5.48
CA GLY A 311 12.21 -11.60 -4.68
C GLY A 311 10.72 -11.44 -4.41
N LEU A 312 10.37 -10.93 -3.24
CA LEU A 312 9.01 -10.58 -2.84
C LEU A 312 8.96 -9.07 -2.63
N TYR A 313 7.99 -8.38 -3.23
CA TYR A 313 7.81 -6.95 -2.99
C TYR A 313 6.37 -6.52 -3.21
N THR A 314 6.01 -5.39 -2.60
CA THR A 314 4.71 -4.74 -2.81
C THR A 314 4.85 -3.30 -3.26
N ALA A 315 3.89 -2.80 -4.03
CA ALA A 315 3.81 -1.40 -4.42
C ALA A 315 2.36 -0.90 -4.50
N GLY A 316 2.15 0.39 -4.22
CA GLY A 316 0.89 1.09 -4.50
C GLY A 316 0.75 1.57 -5.95
N ILE A 317 1.78 1.35 -6.78
CA ILE A 317 1.73 1.56 -8.24
C ILE A 317 1.64 0.22 -8.97
N VAL A 318 0.96 0.20 -10.11
CA VAL A 318 0.86 -0.99 -10.96
C VAL A 318 2.15 -1.17 -11.75
N LEU A 319 2.74 -2.36 -11.64
CA LEU A 319 3.90 -2.84 -12.38
C LEU A 319 3.53 -4.16 -13.10
N PRO A 320 4.22 -4.56 -14.18
CA PRO A 320 3.94 -5.83 -14.86
C PRO A 320 4.56 -7.02 -14.12
N LYS A 321 3.84 -8.09 -13.75
CA LYS A 321 2.38 -8.27 -13.57
C LYS A 321 2.16 -8.63 -12.08
N PRO A 322 1.16 -8.06 -11.39
CA PRO A 322 0.93 -8.36 -9.97
C PRO A 322 0.38 -9.77 -9.81
N VAL A 323 0.86 -10.49 -8.78
CA VAL A 323 0.33 -11.82 -8.41
C VAL A 323 -1.00 -11.69 -7.67
N SER A 324 -1.18 -10.60 -6.91
CA SER A 324 -2.44 -10.24 -6.27
C SER A 324 -2.56 -8.73 -6.02
N THR A 325 -3.75 -8.27 -5.67
CA THR A 325 -4.05 -6.87 -5.33
C THR A 325 -5.04 -6.82 -4.19
N CYS A 326 -4.59 -6.30 -3.05
CA CYS A 326 -5.42 -6.08 -1.87
C CYS A 326 -5.78 -4.59 -1.75
N ARG A 327 -6.88 -4.26 -1.09
CA ARG A 327 -7.33 -2.87 -0.86
C ARG A 327 -7.13 -2.47 0.60
N TYR A 328 -6.69 -1.24 0.85
CA TYR A 328 -6.61 -0.70 2.22
C TYR A 328 -7.99 -0.34 2.77
N PHE A 329 -8.15 -0.57 4.07
CA PHE A 329 -9.34 -0.29 4.85
C PHE A 329 -8.95 0.37 6.17
N HIS A 330 -9.72 1.36 6.60
CA HIS A 330 -9.40 2.23 7.74
C HIS A 330 -10.55 2.26 8.74
N ARG A 331 -10.26 1.96 10.00
CA ARG A 331 -11.19 2.10 11.12
C ARG A 331 -10.73 3.23 12.04
N SER A 332 -11.45 4.35 11.99
CA SER A 332 -11.22 5.48 12.90
C SER A 332 -11.35 5.02 14.35
N ILE A 333 -10.35 5.28 15.19
CA ILE A 333 -10.43 5.14 16.65
C ILE A 333 -10.70 6.52 17.25
N ASN A 334 -9.87 7.50 16.91
CA ASN A 334 -9.97 8.89 17.31
C ASN A 334 -10.49 9.75 16.14
N TRP A 335 -11.77 9.58 15.80
CA TRP A 335 -12.35 10.25 14.63
C TRP A 335 -12.20 11.78 14.64
N GLN A 336 -12.25 12.41 15.82
CA GLN A 336 -12.11 13.87 15.94
C GLN A 336 -10.73 14.33 15.46
N LYS A 337 -9.64 13.72 15.96
CA LYS A 337 -8.28 14.03 15.51
C LYS A 337 -8.08 13.76 14.02
N LEU A 338 -8.62 12.63 13.51
CA LEU A 338 -8.56 12.30 12.07
C LEU A 338 -9.28 13.34 11.21
N ASN A 339 -10.35 13.96 11.71
CA ASN A 339 -11.04 15.04 11.01
C ASN A 339 -10.28 16.36 11.13
N ASP A 340 -9.76 16.70 12.32
CA ASP A 340 -8.95 17.90 12.59
C ASP A 340 -7.63 17.93 11.80
N CYS A 341 -7.10 16.78 11.38
CA CYS A 341 -5.91 16.67 10.53
C CYS A 341 -6.20 16.37 9.05
N GLY A 342 -7.47 16.33 8.61
CA GLY A 342 -7.83 16.09 7.20
C GLY A 342 -7.84 14.62 6.74
N PHE A 343 -7.40 13.67 7.57
CA PHE A 343 -7.36 12.23 7.23
C PHE A 343 -8.77 11.62 7.00
N SER A 344 -9.78 12.10 7.73
CA SER A 344 -11.16 11.61 7.63
C SER A 344 -12.13 12.76 7.37
N PRO A 345 -12.68 12.90 6.14
CA PRO A 345 -13.65 13.94 5.85
C PRO A 345 -14.97 13.72 6.61
N LEU A 346 -15.64 14.81 6.98
CA LEU A 346 -17.00 14.75 7.54
C LEU A 346 -18.00 14.41 6.41
N PRO A 347 -18.75 13.30 6.48
CA PRO A 347 -19.71 12.96 5.44
C PRO A 347 -20.82 14.00 5.31
N ALA A 348 -21.23 14.30 4.08
CA ALA A 348 -22.29 15.27 3.78
C ALA A 348 -23.59 14.94 4.56
N GLY A 349 -24.16 15.96 5.21
CA GLY A 349 -25.35 15.81 6.07
C GLY A 349 -25.08 15.20 7.46
N SER A 350 -23.83 14.90 7.80
CA SER A 350 -23.45 14.40 9.14
C SER A 350 -22.96 15.51 10.07
N LYS A 351 -22.71 15.16 11.34
CA LYS A 351 -22.14 16.04 12.37
C LYS A 351 -20.98 15.33 13.09
N PRO A 352 -19.93 16.04 13.56
CA PRO A 352 -18.81 15.43 14.28
C PRO A 352 -19.24 14.49 15.42
N GLN A 353 -20.18 14.91 16.26
CA GLN A 353 -20.70 14.11 17.38
C GLN A 353 -21.32 12.77 16.94
N TYR A 354 -21.91 12.72 15.74
CA TYR A 354 -22.46 11.47 15.19
C TYR A 354 -21.34 10.51 14.78
N GLN A 355 -20.26 11.01 14.16
CA GLN A 355 -19.13 10.18 13.78
C GLN A 355 -18.36 9.66 15.00
N ILE A 356 -18.14 10.50 16.01
CA ILE A 356 -17.57 10.10 17.30
C ILE A 356 -18.40 8.96 17.92
N ARG A 357 -19.74 9.10 17.97
CA ARG A 357 -20.64 8.03 18.46
C ARG A 357 -20.65 6.78 17.57
N LYS A 358 -20.61 6.94 16.24
CA LYS A 358 -20.56 5.82 15.28
C LYS A 358 -19.34 4.93 15.53
N TYR A 359 -18.18 5.54 15.77
CA TYR A 359 -16.90 4.87 15.94
C TYR A 359 -16.54 4.54 17.39
N ALA A 360 -17.34 4.98 18.36
CA ALA A 360 -17.15 4.65 19.76
C ALA A 360 -16.93 3.14 19.99
N LEU A 361 -16.02 2.84 20.90
CA LEU A 361 -15.61 1.50 21.31
C LEU A 361 -15.80 1.36 22.82
N PRO A 362 -16.18 0.17 23.33
CA PRO A 362 -16.22 -0.13 24.76
C PRO A 362 -14.90 0.17 25.48
N GLU A 363 -14.98 0.22 26.81
CA GLU A 363 -13.79 0.36 27.67
C GLU A 363 -13.08 -0.97 27.92
N ASN A 364 -13.84 -2.07 27.90
CA ASN A 364 -13.40 -3.41 28.24
C ASN A 364 -13.60 -4.40 27.10
N THR A 365 -12.57 -5.22 26.89
CA THR A 365 -12.57 -6.36 25.98
C THR A 365 -13.53 -7.44 26.47
N SER A 366 -14.12 -8.18 25.53
CA SER A 366 -15.20 -9.13 25.77
C SER A 366 -14.78 -10.61 25.76
N THR A 367 -13.68 -10.93 25.07
CA THR A 367 -13.19 -12.31 24.95
C THR A 367 -12.58 -12.81 26.26
N LYS A 368 -13.20 -13.84 26.84
CA LYS A 368 -12.64 -14.56 28.00
C LYS A 368 -11.31 -15.21 27.63
N GLY A 369 -10.34 -15.19 28.53
CA GLY A 369 -8.99 -15.74 28.30
C GLY A 369 -8.06 -14.84 27.49
N LEU A 370 -8.52 -13.68 27.01
CA LEU A 370 -7.69 -12.73 26.27
C LEU A 370 -6.63 -12.08 27.18
N ARG A 371 -5.36 -12.20 26.79
CA ARG A 371 -4.21 -11.56 27.43
C ARG A 371 -3.12 -11.21 26.43
N ALA A 372 -2.13 -10.44 26.86
CA ALA A 372 -0.92 -10.22 26.08
C ALA A 372 -0.17 -11.54 25.86
N MET A 373 0.45 -11.67 24.68
CA MET A 373 1.37 -12.76 24.37
C MET A 373 2.65 -12.63 25.20
N THR A 374 3.18 -13.76 25.64
CA THR A 374 4.45 -13.89 26.36
C THR A 374 5.36 -14.89 25.66
N ASP A 375 6.63 -14.92 26.06
CA ASP A 375 7.65 -15.84 25.55
C ASP A 375 7.21 -17.32 25.56
N LYS A 376 6.51 -17.73 26.63
CA LYS A 376 5.99 -19.10 26.81
C LYS A 376 4.86 -19.50 25.84
N ASP A 377 4.27 -18.52 25.15
CA ASP A 377 3.16 -18.76 24.23
C ASP A 377 3.63 -18.99 22.79
N VAL A 378 4.92 -18.78 22.48
CA VAL A 378 5.46 -18.80 21.11
C VAL A 378 5.18 -20.13 20.42
N ASP A 379 5.44 -21.27 21.05
CA ASP A 379 5.17 -22.60 20.47
C ASP A 379 3.69 -22.80 20.13
N GLY A 380 2.80 -22.42 21.05
CA GLY A 380 1.34 -22.53 20.86
C GLY A 380 0.84 -21.63 19.74
N VAL A 381 1.31 -20.38 19.72
CA VAL A 381 1.02 -19.39 18.67
C VAL A 381 1.55 -19.84 17.32
N LEU A 382 2.79 -20.33 17.25
CA LEU A 382 3.42 -20.78 16.00
C LEU A 382 2.73 -22.03 15.43
N SER A 383 2.36 -22.98 16.31
CA SER A 383 1.58 -24.16 15.94
C SER A 383 0.19 -23.80 15.39
N LEU A 384 -0.50 -22.87 16.03
CA LEU A 384 -1.81 -22.37 15.59
C LEU A 384 -1.69 -21.56 14.28
N LEU A 385 -0.71 -20.65 14.20
CA LEU A 385 -0.52 -19.75 13.07
C LEU A 385 -0.11 -20.51 11.81
N ARG A 386 0.79 -21.50 11.88
CA ARG A 386 1.14 -22.34 10.72
C ARG A 386 -0.09 -23.03 10.14
N ARG A 387 -0.84 -23.78 10.98
CA ARG A 387 -2.09 -24.47 10.56
C ARG A 387 -3.10 -23.51 9.95
N TYR A 388 -3.24 -22.32 10.53
CA TYR A 388 -4.17 -21.30 10.04
C TYR A 388 -3.73 -20.70 8.70
N LEU A 389 -2.43 -20.42 8.55
CA LEU A 389 -1.85 -19.87 7.32
C LEU A 389 -1.80 -20.88 6.18
N ASP A 390 -1.75 -22.18 6.46
CA ASP A 390 -1.83 -23.26 5.46
C ASP A 390 -3.14 -23.27 4.65
N ARG A 391 -4.19 -22.57 5.14
CA ARG A 391 -5.44 -22.35 4.40
C ARG A 391 -5.31 -21.41 3.19
N PHE A 392 -4.27 -20.59 3.13
CA PHE A 392 -4.11 -19.55 2.11
C PHE A 392 -3.19 -20.00 0.95
N ASP A 393 -3.36 -19.40 -0.23
CA ASP A 393 -2.54 -19.69 -1.41
C ASP A 393 -1.09 -19.20 -1.27
N MET A 394 -0.84 -18.09 -0.59
CA MET A 394 0.51 -17.55 -0.40
C MET A 394 0.71 -16.99 1.01
N ALA A 395 1.63 -17.56 1.77
CA ALA A 395 1.88 -17.20 3.17
C ALA A 395 3.34 -17.46 3.59
N PRO A 396 3.88 -16.76 4.60
CA PRO A 396 5.21 -17.03 5.13
C PRO A 396 5.24 -18.32 5.97
N VAL A 397 6.40 -18.97 6.01
CA VAL A 397 6.68 -20.13 6.86
C VAL A 397 7.64 -19.71 7.97
N PHE A 398 7.09 -19.32 9.13
CA PHE A 398 7.88 -18.85 10.28
C PHE A 398 8.64 -19.99 10.99
N THR A 399 9.89 -19.73 11.39
CA THR A 399 10.61 -20.40 12.49
C THR A 399 10.11 -19.89 13.84
N GLU A 400 10.54 -20.57 14.90
CA GLU A 400 10.47 -20.09 16.28
C GLU A 400 11.22 -18.75 16.44
N GLU A 401 12.46 -18.65 15.95
CA GLU A 401 13.27 -17.41 16.01
C GLU A 401 12.57 -16.22 15.32
N GLU A 402 12.03 -16.43 14.11
CA GLU A 402 11.23 -15.44 13.40
C GLU A 402 9.97 -15.07 14.21
N ALA A 403 9.30 -16.02 14.85
CA ALA A 403 8.12 -15.76 15.67
C ALA A 403 8.44 -14.94 16.94
N HIS A 404 9.54 -15.21 17.63
CA HIS A 404 10.00 -14.36 18.75
C HIS A 404 10.26 -12.92 18.28
N HIS A 405 10.98 -12.73 17.16
CA HIS A 405 11.31 -11.40 16.65
C HIS A 405 10.08 -10.62 16.14
N TRP A 406 9.19 -11.29 15.40
CA TRP A 406 8.04 -10.64 14.78
C TRP A 406 6.91 -10.35 15.77
N PHE A 407 6.65 -11.24 16.73
CA PHE A 407 5.44 -11.15 17.57
C PHE A 407 5.68 -10.68 19.01
N LEU A 408 6.90 -10.72 19.54
CA LEU A 408 7.17 -10.23 20.90
C LEU A 408 7.77 -8.81 20.87
N PRO A 409 7.33 -7.88 21.75
CA PRO A 409 7.93 -6.57 21.86
C PRO A 409 9.34 -6.69 22.46
N LYS A 410 10.34 -6.09 21.80
CA LYS A 410 11.72 -6.07 22.32
C LYS A 410 11.79 -5.24 23.61
N PRO A 411 12.42 -5.74 24.68
CA PRO A 411 12.52 -5.02 25.94
C PRO A 411 13.46 -3.82 25.83
N LYS A 412 13.16 -2.74 26.57
CA LYS A 412 13.95 -1.48 26.63
C LYS A 412 14.02 -0.68 25.33
N THR A 413 13.29 -1.06 24.28
CA THR A 413 13.10 -0.24 23.07
C THR A 413 11.69 0.34 23.03
N GLU A 414 11.45 1.27 22.10
CA GLU A 414 10.09 1.63 21.70
C GLU A 414 9.32 0.38 21.28
N GLN A 415 8.04 0.27 21.70
CA GLN A 415 7.20 -0.86 21.35
C GLN A 415 6.65 -0.69 19.93
N VAL A 416 7.03 -1.59 19.04
CA VAL A 416 6.58 -1.60 17.63
C VAL A 416 5.38 -2.52 17.41
N ILE A 417 5.31 -3.64 18.13
CA ILE A 417 4.31 -4.70 17.97
C ILE A 417 3.50 -4.91 19.24
N TRP A 418 2.20 -5.18 19.09
CA TRP A 418 1.29 -5.63 20.14
C TRP A 418 0.68 -6.96 19.72
N SER A 419 0.89 -7.99 20.53
CA SER A 419 0.43 -9.35 20.27
C SER A 419 -0.37 -9.87 21.45
N TYR A 420 -1.48 -10.55 21.15
CA TYR A 420 -2.43 -11.05 22.13
C TYR A 420 -2.82 -12.49 21.81
N VAL A 421 -3.10 -13.25 22.85
CA VAL A 421 -3.54 -14.64 22.78
C VAL A 421 -4.82 -14.82 23.59
N VAL A 422 -5.62 -15.80 23.20
CA VAL A 422 -6.76 -16.27 23.97
C VAL A 422 -6.45 -17.67 24.50
N GLU A 423 -6.52 -17.82 25.82
CA GLU A 423 -6.21 -19.04 26.55
C GLU A 423 -7.50 -19.70 27.05
N ASP A 424 -7.68 -21.00 26.78
CA ASP A 424 -8.82 -21.77 27.28
C ASP A 424 -8.66 -22.22 28.75
N ASN A 425 -9.68 -22.89 29.28
CA ASN A 425 -9.65 -23.44 30.65
C ASN A 425 -8.55 -24.52 30.85
N ASN A 426 -8.09 -25.15 29.76
CA ASN A 426 -7.09 -26.21 29.73
C ASN A 426 -5.68 -25.68 29.45
N LYS A 427 -5.49 -24.35 29.39
CA LYS A 427 -4.21 -23.68 29.12
C LYS A 427 -3.70 -23.78 27.67
N ASN A 428 -4.59 -24.12 26.73
CA ASN A 428 -4.29 -24.08 25.29
C ASN A 428 -4.54 -22.68 24.71
N ILE A 429 -3.73 -22.29 23.73
CA ILE A 429 -3.95 -21.09 22.94
C ILE A 429 -4.95 -21.39 21.82
N THR A 430 -6.14 -20.80 21.88
CA THR A 430 -7.21 -21.02 20.87
C THR A 430 -7.23 -19.96 19.78
N ASP A 431 -6.72 -18.76 20.08
CA ASP A 431 -6.71 -17.64 19.15
C ASP A 431 -5.48 -16.76 19.41
N PHE A 432 -5.02 -16.11 18.36
CA PHE A 432 -3.90 -15.18 18.36
C PHE A 432 -4.24 -14.00 17.44
N PHE A 433 -3.86 -12.78 17.82
CA PHE A 433 -3.84 -11.64 16.89
C PHE A 433 -2.76 -10.63 17.27
N SER A 434 -2.27 -9.91 16.26
CA SER A 434 -1.22 -8.92 16.42
C SER A 434 -1.44 -7.68 15.54
N PHE A 435 -0.91 -6.54 15.97
CA PHE A 435 -0.88 -5.30 15.19
C PHE A 435 0.36 -4.47 15.53
N PHE A 436 0.95 -3.79 14.54
CA PHE A 436 2.13 -2.95 14.71
C PHE A 436 1.80 -1.45 14.57
N CYS A 437 2.66 -0.58 15.10
CA CYS A 437 2.54 0.86 14.98
C CYS A 437 3.44 1.40 13.86
N VAL A 438 2.84 2.12 12.91
CA VAL A 438 3.57 3.11 12.11
C VAL A 438 3.02 4.47 12.49
N GLU A 439 3.91 5.42 12.78
CA GLU A 439 3.52 6.80 12.97
C GLU A 439 3.58 7.56 11.64
N SER A 440 2.71 8.54 11.47
CA SER A 440 2.78 9.49 10.36
C SER A 440 2.91 10.91 10.90
N SER A 441 3.95 11.62 10.46
CA SER A 441 4.09 13.06 10.69
C SER A 441 2.96 13.80 9.95
N ILE A 442 2.25 14.65 10.67
CA ILE A 442 1.18 15.50 10.13
C ILE A 442 1.81 16.83 9.72
N ILE A 443 1.65 17.18 8.44
CA ILE A 443 2.23 18.39 7.86
C ILE A 443 1.21 19.53 7.94
N ASN A 444 1.68 20.74 8.26
CA ASN A 444 0.88 21.98 8.30
C ASN A 444 -0.34 21.98 9.26
N ASN A 445 -0.29 21.27 10.39
CA ASN A 445 -1.36 21.28 11.39
C ASN A 445 -0.90 21.89 12.73
N ALA A 446 -1.63 22.88 13.24
CA ALA A 446 -1.27 23.60 14.47
C ALA A 446 -1.65 22.88 15.78
N LYS A 447 -2.41 21.78 15.72
CA LYS A 447 -2.90 21.05 16.90
C LYS A 447 -2.27 19.66 17.07
N HIS A 448 -1.84 19.04 15.98
CA HIS A 448 -1.44 17.64 15.95
C HIS A 448 -0.21 17.45 15.07
N ASN A 449 0.88 16.93 15.66
CA ASN A 449 2.16 16.74 14.95
C ASN A 449 2.31 15.33 14.38
N VAL A 450 1.67 14.34 15.02
CA VAL A 450 1.83 12.91 14.72
C VAL A 450 0.47 12.20 14.78
N LEU A 451 0.23 11.32 13.81
CA LEU A 451 -0.87 10.38 13.78
C LEU A 451 -0.35 8.96 14.08
N ARG A 452 -0.93 8.27 15.07
CA ARG A 452 -0.50 6.92 15.44
C ARG A 452 -1.42 5.89 14.80
N VAL A 453 -0.88 5.11 13.86
CA VAL A 453 -1.64 4.17 13.04
C VAL A 453 -1.29 2.74 13.44
N ALA A 454 -2.30 1.97 13.86
CA ALA A 454 -2.16 0.54 14.05
C ALA A 454 -2.38 -0.16 12.72
N TYR A 455 -1.55 -1.14 12.37
CA TYR A 455 -1.73 -2.00 11.19
C TYR A 455 -1.99 -3.43 11.65
N LEU A 456 -3.12 -4.02 11.23
CA LEU A 456 -3.41 -5.43 11.48
C LEU A 456 -2.31 -6.28 10.84
N PHE A 457 -1.69 -7.12 11.65
CA PHE A 457 -0.62 -8.02 11.22
C PHE A 457 -1.17 -9.44 11.11
N TYR A 458 -0.54 -10.42 11.74
CA TYR A 458 -1.00 -11.81 11.72
C TYR A 458 -2.03 -12.10 12.82
N TYR A 459 -2.94 -13.01 12.51
CA TYR A 459 -3.88 -13.59 13.45
C TYR A 459 -4.19 -15.05 13.06
N ALA A 460 -4.71 -15.82 14.01
CA ALA A 460 -5.15 -17.19 13.81
C ALA A 460 -6.22 -17.56 14.84
N SER A 461 -7.08 -18.53 14.50
CA SER A 461 -8.16 -18.99 15.38
C SER A 461 -8.50 -20.44 15.09
N GLU A 462 -8.62 -21.27 16.13
CA GLU A 462 -9.08 -22.66 16.01
C GLU A 462 -10.48 -22.77 15.39
N THR A 463 -11.33 -21.74 15.51
CA THR A 463 -12.64 -21.72 14.83
C THR A 463 -12.49 -21.80 13.30
N GLY A 464 -11.42 -21.25 12.73
CA GLY A 464 -11.15 -21.34 11.28
C GLY A 464 -10.53 -22.66 10.83
N LEU A 465 -10.21 -23.56 11.77
CA LEU A 465 -9.60 -24.87 11.55
C LEU A 465 -10.58 -26.03 11.78
N GLN A 466 -11.82 -25.74 12.18
CA GLN A 466 -12.87 -26.74 12.37
C GLN A 466 -13.18 -27.48 11.06
N GLN A 467 -13.48 -28.76 11.18
CA GLN A 467 -13.88 -29.64 10.07
C GLN A 467 -15.22 -30.29 10.40
N PRO A 468 -16.28 -30.07 9.58
CA PRO A 468 -16.31 -29.23 8.38
C PRO A 468 -16.11 -27.73 8.69
N PHE A 469 -15.62 -26.97 7.70
CA PHE A 469 -15.34 -25.54 7.84
C PHE A 469 -16.63 -24.72 8.05
N ASP A 470 -16.80 -24.16 9.25
CA ASP A 470 -17.91 -23.27 9.60
C ASP A 470 -17.51 -21.80 9.44
N LYS A 471 -17.79 -21.26 8.25
CA LYS A 471 -17.52 -19.86 7.91
C LYS A 471 -18.37 -18.85 8.71
N PRO A 472 -19.69 -19.05 8.96
CA PRO A 472 -20.45 -18.24 9.91
C PRO A 472 -19.84 -18.17 11.33
N ALA A 473 -19.38 -19.30 11.87
CA ALA A 473 -18.70 -19.34 13.16
C ALA A 473 -17.38 -18.56 13.12
N LEU A 474 -16.55 -18.73 12.09
CA LEU A 474 -15.32 -17.96 11.92
C LEU A 474 -15.62 -16.45 11.79
N LYS A 475 -16.62 -16.05 10.99
CA LYS A 475 -17.06 -14.65 10.86
C LYS A 475 -17.42 -14.06 12.23
N THR A 476 -18.15 -14.82 13.05
CA THR A 476 -18.52 -14.39 14.40
C THR A 476 -17.30 -14.28 15.32
N ARG A 477 -16.37 -15.25 15.26
CA ARG A 477 -15.15 -15.26 16.09
C ARG A 477 -14.22 -14.10 15.76
N LEU A 478 -13.89 -13.91 14.48
CA LEU A 478 -13.00 -12.82 14.05
C LEU A 478 -13.59 -11.44 14.36
N ASN A 479 -14.90 -11.26 14.26
CA ASN A 479 -15.55 -10.01 14.68
C ASN A 479 -15.35 -9.72 16.18
N GLY A 480 -15.40 -10.73 17.05
CA GLY A 480 -15.09 -10.57 18.47
C GLY A 480 -13.63 -10.19 18.71
N LEU A 481 -12.70 -10.94 18.11
CA LEU A 481 -11.25 -10.71 18.25
C LEU A 481 -10.84 -9.32 17.76
N VAL A 482 -11.32 -8.91 16.57
CA VAL A 482 -11.00 -7.59 16.00
C VAL A 482 -11.67 -6.47 16.79
N ASN A 483 -12.85 -6.68 17.37
CA ASN A 483 -13.45 -5.69 18.27
C ASN A 483 -12.56 -5.45 19.50
N ASP A 484 -12.06 -6.52 20.11
CA ASP A 484 -11.15 -6.44 21.25
C ASP A 484 -9.79 -5.83 20.85
N ALA A 485 -9.26 -6.15 19.65
CA ALA A 485 -8.06 -5.51 19.10
C ALA A 485 -8.22 -3.99 18.94
N LEU A 486 -9.39 -3.53 18.46
CA LEU A 486 -9.71 -2.10 18.36
C LEU A 486 -9.79 -1.42 19.74
N ILE A 487 -10.34 -2.10 20.76
CA ILE A 487 -10.37 -1.62 22.15
C ILE A 487 -8.94 -1.51 22.71
N LEU A 488 -8.09 -2.50 22.45
CA LEU A 488 -6.69 -2.51 22.87
C LEU A 488 -5.87 -1.41 22.18
N ALA A 489 -6.05 -1.21 20.87
CA ALA A 489 -5.45 -0.08 20.16
C ALA A 489 -5.93 1.29 20.71
N LYS A 490 -7.22 1.43 21.04
CA LYS A 490 -7.72 2.65 21.73
C LYS A 490 -7.02 2.87 23.08
N ARG A 491 -6.83 1.83 23.88
CA ARG A 491 -6.11 1.89 25.18
C ARG A 491 -4.64 2.28 25.01
N HIS A 492 -4.01 1.86 23.92
CA HIS A 492 -2.63 2.23 23.56
C HIS A 492 -2.52 3.53 22.74
N ASN A 493 -3.53 4.41 22.78
CA ASN A 493 -3.54 5.73 22.14
C ASN A 493 -3.24 5.70 20.62
N PHE A 494 -3.84 4.75 19.91
CA PHE A 494 -3.89 4.77 18.45
C PHE A 494 -5.08 5.59 17.94
N ASP A 495 -4.89 6.26 16.81
CA ASP A 495 -5.90 7.16 16.23
C ASP A 495 -6.73 6.49 15.13
N VAL A 496 -6.14 5.56 14.40
CA VAL A 496 -6.77 4.79 13.32
C VAL A 496 -6.15 3.39 13.26
N PHE A 497 -6.97 2.41 12.91
CA PHE A 497 -6.59 1.01 12.72
C PHE A 497 -6.75 0.65 11.24
N ASN A 498 -5.66 0.27 10.60
CA ASN A 498 -5.59 -0.11 9.20
C ASN A 498 -5.60 -1.63 9.06
N ALA A 499 -6.24 -2.09 7.99
CA ALA A 499 -6.19 -3.48 7.55
C ALA A 499 -6.25 -3.52 6.01
N LEU A 500 -5.74 -4.60 5.43
CA LEU A 500 -5.91 -4.91 4.01
C LEU A 500 -7.05 -5.93 3.84
N THR A 501 -7.50 -6.17 2.62
CA THR A 501 -8.47 -7.24 2.30
C THR A 501 -7.88 -8.66 2.27
N LEU A 502 -6.65 -8.84 2.76
CA LEU A 502 -5.94 -10.12 2.87
C LEU A 502 -6.58 -11.09 3.89
N MET A 503 -6.15 -12.36 3.89
CA MET A 503 -6.69 -13.44 4.73
C MET A 503 -8.23 -13.49 4.72
N ASP A 504 -8.85 -13.80 5.87
CA ASP A 504 -10.29 -13.78 6.10
C ASP A 504 -10.81 -12.36 6.47
N ASN A 505 -10.06 -11.28 6.21
CA ASN A 505 -10.42 -9.93 6.68
C ASN A 505 -11.79 -9.47 6.18
N ALA A 506 -12.19 -9.94 5.00
CA ALA A 506 -13.51 -9.70 4.44
C ALA A 506 -14.66 -10.04 5.41
N LEU A 507 -14.49 -11.02 6.30
CA LEU A 507 -15.52 -11.44 7.25
C LEU A 507 -15.82 -10.40 8.35
N PHE A 508 -14.91 -9.44 8.63
CA PHE A 508 -15.12 -8.48 9.73
C PHE A 508 -15.01 -7.00 9.35
N LEU A 509 -14.39 -6.65 8.21
CA LEU A 509 -14.12 -5.25 7.86
C LEU A 509 -15.37 -4.36 7.89
N GLU A 510 -16.44 -4.73 7.19
CA GLU A 510 -17.67 -3.91 7.15
C GLU A 510 -18.38 -3.86 8.51
N GLN A 511 -18.53 -5.02 9.18
CA GLN A 511 -19.21 -5.11 10.49
C GLN A 511 -18.47 -4.35 11.60
N GLN A 512 -17.13 -4.38 11.61
CA GLN A 512 -16.30 -3.57 12.50
C GLN A 512 -16.16 -2.11 12.06
N LYS A 513 -16.87 -1.69 11.01
CA LYS A 513 -16.97 -0.31 10.50
C LYS A 513 -15.66 0.23 9.90
N PHE A 514 -14.82 -0.63 9.33
CA PHE A 514 -13.72 -0.19 8.48
C PHE A 514 -14.28 0.42 7.19
N GLY A 515 -13.85 1.62 6.83
CA GLY A 515 -14.13 2.23 5.53
C GLY A 515 -13.07 1.83 4.52
N GLY A 516 -13.46 1.46 3.29
CA GLY A 516 -12.51 1.18 2.22
C GLY A 516 -11.78 2.45 1.79
N GLY A 517 -10.45 2.46 1.90
CA GLY A 517 -9.58 3.50 1.39
C GLY A 517 -9.54 3.52 -0.14
N ASP A 518 -8.88 4.53 -0.70
CA ASP A 518 -8.54 4.63 -2.12
C ASP A 518 -7.29 3.81 -2.49
N GLY A 519 -6.33 3.70 -1.55
CA GLY A 519 -5.11 2.92 -1.71
C GLY A 519 -5.34 1.42 -1.97
N GLN A 520 -4.58 0.89 -2.92
CA GLN A 520 -4.39 -0.54 -3.14
C GLN A 520 -2.93 -0.93 -2.88
N LEU A 521 -2.70 -2.20 -2.54
CA LEU A 521 -1.38 -2.79 -2.42
C LEU A 521 -1.28 -3.98 -3.38
N HIS A 522 -0.40 -3.85 -4.36
CA HIS A 522 -0.14 -4.89 -5.35
C HIS A 522 1.05 -5.74 -4.90
N TYR A 523 0.88 -7.06 -4.91
CA TYR A 523 1.93 -8.03 -4.56
C TYR A 523 2.63 -8.52 -5.81
N TYR A 524 3.95 -8.71 -5.74
CA TYR A 524 4.80 -9.15 -6.84
C TYR A 524 5.80 -10.21 -6.38
N LEU A 525 6.07 -11.17 -7.26
CA LEU A 525 7.22 -12.06 -7.14
C LEU A 525 8.18 -11.83 -8.31
N PHE A 526 9.41 -11.48 -7.99
CA PHE A 526 10.53 -11.41 -8.92
C PHE A 526 11.06 -12.81 -9.17
N ASN A 527 11.36 -13.13 -10.44
CA ASN A 527 11.87 -14.42 -10.89
C ASN A 527 10.98 -15.63 -10.51
N TYR A 528 9.65 -15.43 -10.48
CA TYR A 528 8.68 -16.50 -10.26
C TYR A 528 7.42 -16.26 -11.12
N LYS A 529 6.96 -17.30 -11.81
CA LYS A 529 5.69 -17.30 -12.55
C LYS A 529 4.65 -18.09 -11.76
N MET A 530 3.46 -17.53 -11.60
CA MET A 530 2.34 -18.15 -10.91
C MET A 530 0.99 -17.65 -11.44
N LYS A 531 -0.09 -18.36 -11.12
CA LYS A 531 -1.45 -17.91 -11.37
C LYS A 531 -1.85 -16.84 -10.35
N HIS A 532 -2.76 -15.96 -10.76
CA HIS A 532 -3.30 -14.92 -9.89
C HIS A 532 -3.93 -15.52 -8.60
N ILE A 533 -3.73 -14.82 -7.47
CA ILE A 533 -4.37 -15.12 -6.19
C ILE A 533 -5.40 -14.03 -5.88
N ALA A 534 -6.59 -14.41 -5.43
CA ALA A 534 -7.63 -13.48 -5.01
C ALA A 534 -7.18 -12.61 -3.82
N GLY A 535 -7.30 -11.29 -3.96
CA GLY A 535 -6.90 -10.31 -2.94
C GLY A 535 -8.02 -9.86 -1.99
N GLY A 536 -9.13 -10.61 -1.89
CA GLY A 536 -10.28 -10.26 -1.04
C GLY A 536 -11.17 -9.13 -1.56
N VAL A 537 -11.02 -8.76 -2.83
CA VAL A 537 -11.93 -7.86 -3.53
C VAL A 537 -12.45 -8.49 -4.82
N ASN A 538 -13.72 -8.24 -5.12
CA ASN A 538 -14.37 -8.70 -6.34
C ASN A 538 -14.06 -7.77 -7.54
N LYS A 539 -14.56 -8.12 -8.74
CA LYS A 539 -14.36 -7.36 -9.99
C LYS A 539 -14.83 -5.89 -9.95
N LYS A 540 -15.59 -5.47 -8.94
CA LYS A 540 -16.05 -4.09 -8.72
C LYS A 540 -15.21 -3.34 -7.66
N ASN A 541 -14.08 -3.91 -7.24
CA ASN A 541 -13.25 -3.42 -6.12
C ASN A 541 -14.04 -3.30 -4.80
N GLN A 542 -15.08 -4.13 -4.64
CA GLN A 542 -15.86 -4.27 -3.41
C GLN A 542 -15.37 -5.51 -2.66
N LEU A 543 -15.63 -5.56 -1.34
CA LEU A 543 -15.21 -6.65 -0.49
C LEU A 543 -15.78 -8.00 -0.95
N ASP A 544 -14.94 -9.03 -1.09
CA ASP A 544 -15.38 -10.38 -1.41
C ASP A 544 -15.54 -11.20 -0.13
N GLU A 545 -16.70 -11.08 0.52
CA GLU A 545 -17.03 -11.93 1.67
C GLU A 545 -17.22 -13.41 1.29
N GLU A 546 -17.42 -13.76 0.01
CA GLU A 546 -17.72 -15.13 -0.42
C GLU A 546 -16.45 -15.98 -0.53
N HIS A 547 -15.40 -15.45 -1.15
CA HIS A 547 -14.15 -16.15 -1.40
C HIS A 547 -12.98 -15.66 -0.52
N CYS A 548 -13.11 -14.48 0.10
CA CYS A 548 -12.05 -13.84 0.89
C CYS A 548 -10.74 -13.71 0.07
N SER A 549 -9.57 -13.74 0.71
CA SER A 549 -8.28 -13.68 0.03
C SER A 549 -7.45 -14.94 0.23
N GLY A 550 -6.75 -15.36 -0.83
CA GLY A 550 -5.69 -16.36 -0.75
C GLY A 550 -4.33 -15.78 -0.33
N ILE A 551 -4.23 -14.48 -0.01
CA ILE A 551 -3.01 -13.85 0.50
C ILE A 551 -3.01 -13.94 2.03
N GLY A 552 -2.16 -14.84 2.55
CA GLY A 552 -1.81 -14.98 3.96
C GLY A 552 -0.51 -14.29 4.34
N LEU A 553 -0.02 -13.36 3.52
CA LEU A 553 1.20 -12.57 3.76
C LEU A 553 0.85 -11.10 4.05
N VAL A 554 1.38 -10.57 5.16
CA VAL A 554 1.32 -9.15 5.53
C VAL A 554 2.73 -8.57 5.48
N MET A 555 2.90 -7.47 4.74
CA MET A 555 4.15 -6.70 4.67
C MET A 555 4.19 -5.61 5.76
N PRO A 556 5.33 -5.37 6.42
CA PRO A 556 5.53 -4.30 7.41
C PRO A 556 5.80 -2.91 6.78
#